data_AF-A0A9X0D6E7-F1
#
_entry.id   AF-A0A9X0D6E7-F1
#
_cell.length_a   1.000
_cell.length_b   1.000
_cell.length_c   1.000
_cell.angle_alpha   90.00
_cell.angle_beta   90.00
_cell.angle_gamma   90.00
#
_symmetry.space_group_name_H-M   'P 1'
#
loop_
_entity.id
_entity.type
_entity.pdbx_description
1 polymer ?
#
loop_
_entity_poly.entity_id
_entity_poly.type
_entity_poly.pdbx_seq_one_letter_code
_entity_poly.pdbx_strand_id
1 'polypeptide(L)'
;MSEPKQLQLQVEGLANLMKTLKEHEGKRRIMMFIGAMNENGESWCPDCREVEPVVEAALQKASSDMVFILAIVGGRPEWKSPDNEFRTHSVFKLTEIPTIVEHGTAKRLGCEDCKVQDKVDTFFTN
;
A
#
# COMPACT_ATOMS: atom_id res chain seq x y z
N MET A 1 2.67 -11.26 23.88
CA MET A 1 1.90 -9.99 23.92
C MET A 1 2.68 -9.02 23.04
N SER A 2 2.44 -9.05 21.73
CA SER A 2 3.19 -8.21 20.79
C SER A 2 2.43 -6.91 20.62
N GLU A 3 2.98 -5.82 21.15
CA GLU A 3 2.46 -4.47 20.93
C GLU A 3 2.31 -4.20 19.42
N PRO A 4 1.24 -3.53 18.97
CA PRO A 4 1.13 -3.13 17.58
C PRO A 4 2.21 -2.06 17.33
N LYS A 5 3.36 -2.50 16.80
CA LYS A 5 4.51 -1.62 16.58
C LYS A 5 4.20 -0.48 15.62
N GLN A 6 3.20 -0.57 14.74
CA GLN A 6 2.90 0.47 13.74
C GLN A 6 1.40 0.62 13.50
N LEU A 7 1.00 1.80 13.04
CA LEU A 7 -0.39 2.10 12.70
C LEU A 7 -0.70 1.61 11.29
N GLN A 8 -1.53 0.59 11.17
CA GLN A 8 -2.03 0.08 9.90
C GLN A 8 -3.45 0.60 9.67
N LEU A 9 -3.66 1.30 8.55
CA LEU A 9 -4.94 1.91 8.19
C LEU A 9 -5.38 1.39 6.84
N GLN A 10 -6.60 0.89 6.75
CA GLN A 10 -7.21 0.53 5.47
C GLN A 10 -8.12 1.66 5.02
N VAL A 11 -7.94 2.11 3.78
CA VAL A 11 -8.71 3.20 3.19
C VAL A 11 -9.16 2.81 1.79
N GLU A 12 -10.40 3.16 1.47
CA GLU A 12 -10.99 2.93 0.16
C GLU A 12 -11.20 4.28 -0.52
N GLY A 13 -10.72 4.40 -1.76
CA GLY A 13 -10.81 5.62 -2.56
C GLY A 13 -9.73 6.66 -2.27
N LEU A 14 -9.41 7.45 -3.30
CA LEU A 14 -8.33 8.42 -3.27
C LEU A 14 -8.59 9.54 -2.25
N ALA A 15 -9.84 9.98 -2.10
CA ALA A 15 -10.21 11.05 -1.17
C ALA A 15 -9.86 10.72 0.28
N ASN A 16 -10.17 9.48 0.71
CA ASN A 16 -9.85 9.00 2.06
C ASN A 16 -8.35 8.83 2.23
N LEU A 17 -7.66 8.26 1.24
CA LEU A 17 -6.20 8.15 1.24
C LEU A 17 -5.53 9.51 1.46
N MET A 18 -5.93 10.52 0.67
CA MET A 18 -5.37 11.87 0.78
C MET A 18 -5.66 12.52 2.13
N LYS A 19 -6.84 12.25 2.71
CA LYS A 19 -7.18 12.74 4.05
C LYS A 19 -6.28 12.11 5.11
N THR A 20 -6.13 10.78 5.10
CA THR A 20 -5.27 10.05 6.04
C THR A 20 -3.80 10.46 5.90
N LEU A 21 -3.34 10.71 4.67
CA LEU A 21 -1.99 11.20 4.41
C LEU A 21 -1.74 12.57 5.07
N LYS A 22 -2.73 13.47 5.06
CA LYS A 22 -2.67 14.77 5.74
C LYS A 22 -2.78 14.65 7.26
N GLU A 23 -3.64 13.77 7.76
CA GLU A 23 -3.82 13.56 9.21
C GLU A 23 -2.55 13.04 9.88
N HIS A 24 -1.76 12.26 9.15
CA HIS A 24 -0.47 11.73 9.62
C HIS A 24 0.74 12.51 9.09
N GLU A 25 0.55 13.77 8.69
CA GLU A 25 1.65 14.66 8.30
C GLU A 25 2.65 14.81 9.46
N GLY A 26 3.91 14.39 9.24
CA GLY A 26 4.96 14.39 10.27
C GLY A 26 5.58 13.01 10.56
N LYS A 27 4.91 11.91 10.23
CA LYS A 27 5.50 10.54 10.30
C LYS A 27 5.88 10.00 8.92
N ARG A 28 6.66 8.92 8.87
CA ARG A 28 6.81 8.14 7.62
C ARG A 28 5.47 7.51 7.27
N ARG A 29 4.98 7.75 6.06
CA ARG A 29 3.69 7.22 5.59
C ARG A 29 3.96 6.35 4.38
N ILE A 30 3.68 5.08 4.49
CA ILE A 30 3.85 4.12 3.42
C ILE A 30 2.46 3.69 2.98
N MET A 31 2.16 3.81 1.70
CA MET A 31 0.88 3.37 1.15
C MET A 31 1.11 2.16 0.27
N MET A 32 0.25 1.17 0.40
CA MET A 32 0.21 0.02 -0.47
C MET A 32 -1.12 0.01 -1.21
N PHE A 33 -1.04 0.01 -2.53
CA PHE A 33 -2.21 -0.02 -3.39
C PHE A 33 -2.53 -1.46 -3.76
N ILE A 34 -3.75 -1.89 -3.44
CA ILE A 34 -4.24 -3.24 -3.72
C ILE A 34 -5.61 -3.19 -4.38
N GLY A 35 -5.93 -4.26 -5.12
CA GLY A 35 -7.27 -4.47 -5.64
C GLY A 35 -8.26 -4.74 -4.52
N ALA A 36 -9.52 -4.37 -4.75
CA ALA A 36 -10.62 -4.66 -3.83
C ALA A 36 -10.63 -6.12 -3.39
N MET A 37 -10.95 -6.30 -2.12
CA MET A 37 -11.13 -7.60 -1.53
C MET A 37 -12.53 -8.13 -1.86
N ASN A 38 -12.65 -9.44 -2.02
CA ASN A 38 -13.95 -10.11 -2.04
C ASN A 38 -14.59 -10.12 -0.64
N GLU A 39 -15.79 -10.68 -0.49
CA GLU A 39 -16.46 -10.84 0.81
C GLU A 39 -15.65 -11.65 1.84
N ASN A 40 -14.64 -12.41 1.38
CA ASN A 40 -13.73 -13.16 2.25
C ASN A 40 -12.49 -12.35 2.67
N GLY A 41 -12.36 -11.08 2.26
CA GLY A 41 -11.19 -10.27 2.55
C GLY A 41 -9.99 -10.53 1.63
N GLU A 42 -10.17 -11.29 0.54
CA GLU A 42 -9.08 -11.64 -0.38
C GLU A 42 -9.08 -10.74 -1.62
N SER A 43 -7.93 -10.14 -1.95
CA SER A 43 -7.78 -9.39 -3.20
C SER A 43 -8.01 -10.29 -4.43
N TRP A 44 -8.74 -9.77 -5.42
CA TRP A 44 -8.93 -10.47 -6.71
C TRP A 44 -7.64 -10.67 -7.50
N CYS A 45 -6.57 -9.93 -7.15
CA CYS A 45 -5.26 -10.05 -7.76
C CYS A 45 -4.43 -11.10 -7.01
N PRO A 46 -3.89 -12.14 -7.69
CA PRO A 46 -3.06 -13.15 -7.04
C PRO A 46 -1.77 -12.55 -6.48
N ASP A 47 -1.17 -11.57 -7.18
CA ASP A 47 0.07 -10.92 -6.73
C ASP A 47 -0.14 -10.16 -5.41
N CYS A 48 -1.29 -9.50 -5.24
CA CYS A 48 -1.65 -8.86 -3.96
C CYS A 48 -1.61 -9.86 -2.80
N ARG A 49 -2.18 -11.07 -2.99
CA ARG A 49 -2.23 -12.11 -1.96
C ARG A 49 -0.86 -12.67 -1.59
N GLU A 50 0.07 -12.72 -2.55
CA GLU A 50 1.45 -13.13 -2.27
C GLU A 50 2.22 -12.04 -1.51
N VAL A 51 1.91 -10.77 -1.77
CA VAL A 51 2.62 -9.63 -1.18
C VAL A 51 2.14 -9.29 0.23
N GLU A 52 0.87 -9.50 0.56
CA GLU A 52 0.33 -9.28 1.91
C GLU A 52 1.20 -9.88 3.03
N PRO A 53 1.54 -11.18 3.04
CA PRO A 53 2.38 -11.76 4.09
C PRO A 53 3.83 -11.24 4.06
N VAL A 54 4.34 -10.88 2.87
CA VAL A 54 5.68 -10.30 2.71
C VAL A 54 5.75 -8.92 3.39
N VAL A 55 4.74 -8.10 3.14
CA VAL A 55 4.62 -6.76 3.73
C VAL A 55 4.37 -6.88 5.23
N GLU A 56 3.48 -7.76 5.68
CA GLU A 56 3.24 -7.98 7.11
C GLU A 56 4.54 -8.37 7.85
N ALA A 57 5.33 -9.27 7.28
CA ALA A 57 6.62 -9.66 7.87
C ALA A 57 7.63 -8.50 7.92
N ALA A 58 7.69 -7.68 6.87
CA ALA A 58 8.57 -6.50 6.85
C ALA A 58 8.10 -5.42 7.83
N LEU A 59 6.79 -5.19 7.91
CA LEU A 59 6.15 -4.33 8.88
C LEU A 59 6.54 -4.76 10.32
N GLN A 60 6.56 -6.06 10.64
CA GLN A 60 6.95 -6.52 11.98
C GLN A 60 8.39 -6.11 12.39
N LYS A 61 9.28 -5.94 11.41
CA LYS A 61 10.68 -5.51 11.61
C LYS A 61 10.86 -4.00 11.51
N ALA A 62 9.90 -3.30 10.93
CA ALA A 62 9.95 -1.88 10.71
C ALA A 62 9.91 -1.07 12.02
N SER A 63 10.36 0.19 11.93
CA SER A 63 10.30 1.11 13.07
C SER A 63 8.87 1.51 13.42
N SER A 64 8.63 1.78 14.72
CA SER A 64 7.30 2.13 15.21
C SER A 64 6.78 3.52 14.83
N ASP A 65 7.65 4.38 14.30
CA ASP A 65 7.29 5.74 13.91
C ASP A 65 6.92 5.86 12.42
N MET A 66 6.14 4.90 11.94
CA MET A 66 5.56 4.96 10.60
C MET A 66 4.10 4.53 10.59
N VAL A 67 3.40 5.00 9.56
CA VAL A 67 2.00 4.71 9.30
C VAL A 67 1.93 3.97 7.99
N PHE A 68 1.36 2.77 8.03
CA PHE A 68 1.10 1.95 6.86
C PHE A 68 -0.36 2.12 6.45
N ILE A 69 -0.60 2.44 5.17
CA ILE A 69 -1.92 2.74 4.64
C ILE A 69 -2.20 1.78 3.48
N LEU A 70 -3.13 0.87 3.66
CA LEU A 70 -3.62 -0.02 2.62
C LEU A 70 -4.72 0.69 1.83
N ALA A 71 -4.40 1.13 0.62
CA ALA A 71 -5.30 1.83 -0.28
C ALA A 71 -5.96 0.86 -1.25
N ILE A 72 -7.27 0.69 -1.12
CA ILE A 72 -8.06 -0.14 -2.03
C ILE A 72 -8.42 0.69 -3.26
N VAL A 73 -7.95 0.22 -4.43
CA VAL A 73 -8.16 0.90 -5.73
C VAL A 73 -9.48 0.55 -6.41
N GLY A 74 -10.30 -0.28 -5.76
CA GLY A 74 -11.58 -0.77 -6.28
C GLY A 74 -11.48 -2.12 -6.99
N GLY A 75 -12.60 -2.52 -7.59
CA GLY A 75 -12.71 -3.80 -8.29
C GLY A 75 -11.83 -3.89 -9.54
N ARG A 76 -11.59 -5.11 -10.03
CA ARG A 76 -10.91 -5.35 -11.32
C ARG A 76 -11.43 -4.50 -12.49
N PRO A 77 -12.75 -4.34 -12.70
CA PRO A 77 -13.24 -3.49 -13.80
C PRO A 77 -12.95 -2.01 -13.57
N GLU A 78 -13.04 -1.52 -12.33
CA GLU A 78 -12.75 -0.14 -11.98
C GLU A 78 -11.26 0.18 -12.14
N TRP A 79 -10.38 -0.75 -11.75
CA TRP A 79 -8.93 -0.63 -11.94
C TRP A 79 -8.54 -0.58 -13.42
N LYS A 80 -9.14 -1.44 -14.25
CA LYS A 80 -8.89 -1.44 -15.69
C LYS A 80 -9.43 -0.20 -16.40
N SER A 81 -10.41 0.48 -15.80
CA SER A 81 -10.98 1.70 -16.36
C SER A 81 -9.90 2.79 -16.51
N PRO A 82 -9.85 3.49 -17.66
CA PRO A 82 -8.95 4.63 -17.83
C PRO A 82 -9.32 5.81 -16.92
N ASP A 83 -10.58 5.89 -16.48
CA ASP A 83 -11.09 6.88 -15.54
C ASP A 83 -10.70 6.60 -14.08
N ASN A 84 -9.92 5.56 -13.81
CA ASN A 84 -9.50 5.26 -12.45
C ASN A 84 -8.68 6.42 -11.88
N GLU A 85 -9.16 7.00 -10.78
CA GLU A 85 -8.51 8.09 -10.05
C GLU A 85 -7.05 7.76 -9.72
N PHE A 86 -6.72 6.55 -9.30
CA PHE A 86 -5.33 6.17 -8.97
C PHE A 86 -4.39 6.10 -10.18
N ARG A 87 -4.92 5.79 -11.36
CA ARG A 87 -4.14 5.74 -12.63
C ARG A 87 -3.98 7.11 -13.25
N THR A 88 -5.00 7.94 -13.13
CA THR A 88 -5.02 9.32 -13.66
C THR A 88 -4.33 10.32 -12.73
N HIS A 89 -4.24 10.02 -11.43
CA HIS A 89 -3.67 10.95 -10.45
C HIS A 89 -2.19 11.23 -10.71
N SER A 90 -1.84 12.50 -10.90
CA SER A 90 -0.49 12.94 -11.26
C SER A 90 0.61 12.55 -10.26
N VAL A 91 0.26 12.30 -9.00
CA VAL A 91 1.22 11.94 -7.92
C VAL A 91 1.50 10.44 -7.91
N PHE A 92 0.48 9.60 -8.06
CA PHE A 92 0.63 8.16 -7.92
C PHE A 92 0.88 7.48 -9.27
N LYS A 93 0.15 7.90 -10.32
CA LYS A 93 0.21 7.37 -11.70
C LYS A 93 0.48 5.87 -11.72
N LEU A 94 -0.34 5.12 -10.98
CA LEU A 94 -0.11 3.70 -10.80
C LEU A 94 -0.32 2.98 -12.14
N THR A 95 0.69 2.24 -12.57
CA THR A 95 0.64 1.42 -13.79
C THR A 95 0.19 0.00 -13.49
N GLU A 96 0.43 -0.46 -12.26
CA GLU A 96 0.24 -1.84 -11.82
C GLU A 96 -0.13 -1.90 -10.34
N ILE A 97 -0.64 -3.05 -9.92
CA ILE A 97 -0.89 -3.41 -8.53
C ILE A 97 -0.41 -4.85 -8.29
N PRO A 98 0.03 -5.21 -7.07
CA PRO A 98 0.25 -4.32 -5.93
C PRO A 98 1.42 -3.35 -6.15
N THR A 99 1.30 -2.12 -5.64
CA THR A 99 2.38 -1.12 -5.66
C THR A 99 2.50 -0.49 -4.29
N ILE A 100 3.72 -0.38 -3.76
CA ILE A 100 4.02 0.30 -2.49
C ILE A 100 4.69 1.64 -2.78
N VAL A 101 4.23 2.71 -2.15
CA VAL A 101 4.77 4.07 -2.33
C VAL A 101 4.97 4.70 -0.97
N GLU A 102 6.11 5.35 -0.77
CA GLU A 102 6.36 6.13 0.44
C GLU A 102 6.05 7.61 0.21
N HIS A 103 5.20 8.19 1.05
CA HIS A 103 4.79 9.59 0.94
C HIS A 103 5.92 10.53 1.31
N GLY A 104 6.26 11.45 0.40
CA GLY A 104 7.31 12.44 0.62
C GLY A 104 8.70 11.95 0.22
N THR A 105 8.82 10.75 -0.35
CA THR A 105 10.07 10.25 -0.94
C THR A 105 9.84 9.79 -2.37
N ALA A 106 10.93 9.59 -3.12
CA ALA A 106 10.84 9.04 -4.47
C ALA A 106 10.78 7.49 -4.48
N LYS A 107 10.79 6.85 -3.30
CA LYS A 107 10.82 5.39 -3.18
C LYS A 107 9.43 4.81 -3.51
N ARG A 108 9.40 3.90 -4.47
CA ARG A 108 8.23 3.10 -4.85
C ARG A 108 8.68 1.69 -5.21
N LEU A 109 7.86 0.70 -4.89
CA LEU A 109 8.07 -0.71 -5.24
C LEU A 109 6.91 -1.14 -6.14
N GLY A 110 7.22 -1.60 -7.35
CA GLY A 110 6.23 -2.20 -8.26
C GLY A 110 5.88 -3.63 -7.86
N CYS A 111 5.04 -4.29 -8.65
CA CYS A 111 4.55 -5.64 -8.37
C CYS A 111 5.71 -6.65 -8.23
N GLU A 112 6.70 -6.59 -9.12
CA GLU A 112 7.86 -7.49 -9.08
C GLU A 112 8.71 -7.29 -7.82
N ASP A 113 8.91 -6.04 -7.40
CA ASP A 113 9.70 -5.70 -6.22
C ASP A 113 8.97 -6.03 -4.92
N CYS A 114 7.64 -5.92 -4.91
CA CYS A 114 6.80 -6.25 -3.78
C CYS A 114 6.85 -7.75 -3.42
N LYS A 115 7.17 -8.62 -4.38
CA LYS A 115 7.36 -10.07 -4.14
C LYS A 115 8.68 -10.38 -3.45
N VAL A 116 9.67 -9.50 -3.56
CA VAL A 116 11.01 -9.73 -3.00
C VAL A 116 11.05 -9.26 -1.57
N GLN A 117 10.95 -10.19 -0.63
CA GLN A 117 10.93 -9.89 0.80
C GLN A 117 12.12 -9.06 1.25
N ASP A 118 13.32 -9.31 0.73
CA ASP A 118 14.53 -8.55 1.07
C ASP A 118 14.45 -7.06 0.69
N LYS A 119 13.85 -6.74 -0.46
CA LYS A 119 13.62 -5.35 -0.90
C LYS A 119 12.59 -4.66 -0.05
N VAL A 120 11.49 -5.37 0.24
CA VAL A 120 10.40 -4.86 1.09
C VAL A 120 10.94 -4.63 2.51
N ASP A 121 11.70 -5.56 3.07
CA ASP A 121 12.38 -5.41 4.37
C ASP A 121 13.25 -4.16 4.40
N THR A 122 14.13 -4.02 3.41
CA THR A 122 15.01 -2.86 3.29
C THR A 122 14.23 -1.56 3.14
N PHE A 123 13.10 -1.56 2.43
CA PHE A 123 12.24 -0.40 2.26
C PHE A 123 11.62 0.06 3.59
N PHE A 124 11.18 -0.89 4.42
CA PHE A 124 10.54 -0.63 5.70
C PHE A 124 11.53 -0.37 6.84
N THR A 125 12.74 -0.92 6.78
CA THR A 125 13.78 -0.76 7.81
C THR A 125 14.61 0.52 7.61
N ASN A 126 14.80 0.97 6.37
CA ASN A 126 15.70 2.09 6.02
C ASN A 126 14.95 3.42 5.87
#